data_AF-A0A431HQ27-F1
#
_entry.id   AF-A0A431HQ27-F1
#
_cell.length_a   1.000
_cell.length_b   1.000
_cell.length_c   1.000
_cell.angle_alpha   90.00
_cell.angle_beta   90.00
_cell.angle_gamma   90.00
#
_symmetry.space_group_name_H-M   'P 1'
#
loop_
_entity.id
_entity.type
_entity.pdbx_description
1 polymer ?
#
loop_
_entity_poly.entity_id
_entity_poly.type
_entity_poly.pdbx_seq_one_letter_code
_entity_poly.pdbx_strand_id
1 'polypeptide(L)'
;MFGEISGAEWAGVPLKLLLREAGIKPAAKWVIAEGADGGSHSRSVPLEKLLDDAIVALYQNGERLRPSQGYPMRLLLPGWEGNVNVKWLHRLEVCDAPAYTKDESGLYSEV
;
A
#
# COMPACT_ATOMS: atom_id res chain seq x y z
N MET A 1 17.16 -12.02 -13.24
CA MET A 1 15.91 -12.80 -13.11
C MET A 1 14.81 -11.99 -13.76
N PHE A 2 14.19 -12.46 -14.85
CA PHE A 2 13.15 -11.74 -15.58
C PHE A 2 11.85 -12.54 -15.41
N GLY A 3 10.91 -12.06 -14.60
CA GLY A 3 9.68 -12.81 -14.31
C GLY A 3 8.86 -12.31 -13.12
N GLU A 4 9.45 -11.53 -12.21
CA GLU A 4 8.76 -10.92 -11.06
C GLU A 4 7.95 -9.67 -11.45
N ILE A 5 7.17 -9.79 -12.52
CA ILE A 5 6.29 -8.72 -13.04
C ILE A 5 4.98 -9.32 -13.53
N SER A 6 3.88 -8.62 -13.30
CA SER A 6 2.56 -8.98 -13.83
C SER A 6 1.73 -7.72 -14.10
N GLY A 7 0.81 -7.81 -15.06
CA GLY A 7 -0.20 -6.78 -15.34
C GLY A 7 -1.60 -7.32 -15.08
N ALA A 8 -2.44 -6.51 -14.45
CA ALA A 8 -3.84 -6.83 -14.20
C ALA A 8 -4.69 -5.56 -14.16
N GLU A 9 -5.98 -5.69 -14.43
CA GLU A 9 -6.96 -4.66 -14.11
C GLU A 9 -7.26 -4.70 -12.62
N TRP A 10 -7.28 -3.54 -11.98
CA TRP A 10 -7.56 -3.42 -10.55
C TRP A 10 -8.73 -2.46 -10.32
N ALA A 11 -9.63 -2.85 -9.42
CA ALA A 11 -10.73 -1.99 -9.00
C ALA A 11 -10.87 -1.97 -7.47
N GLY A 12 -11.29 -0.83 -6.94
CA GLY A 12 -11.30 -0.58 -5.51
C GLY A 12 -11.67 0.86 -5.16
N VAL A 13 -11.29 1.28 -3.96
CA VAL A 13 -11.61 2.62 -3.44
C VAL A 13 -10.38 3.52 -3.55
N PRO A 14 -10.46 4.69 -4.22
CA PRO A 14 -9.39 5.69 -4.20
C PRO A 14 -9.02 6.11 -2.78
N LEU A 15 -7.73 6.02 -2.44
CA LEU A 15 -7.29 6.22 -1.06
C LEU A 15 -7.53 7.65 -0.57
N LYS A 16 -7.50 8.63 -1.48
CA LYS A 16 -7.83 10.03 -1.17
C LYS A 16 -9.21 10.20 -0.54
N LEU A 17 -10.19 9.35 -0.90
CA LEU A 17 -11.53 9.43 -0.33
C LEU A 17 -11.54 8.99 1.13
N LEU A 18 -10.84 7.90 1.44
CA LEU A 18 -10.71 7.37 2.79
C LEU A 18 -9.89 8.32 3.69
N LEU A 19 -8.80 8.88 3.17
CA LEU A 19 -7.97 9.84 3.90
C LEU A 19 -8.72 11.15 4.18
N ARG A 20 -9.54 11.62 3.22
CA ARG A 20 -10.41 12.78 3.43
C ARG A 20 -11.45 12.51 4.51
N GLU A 21 -12.08 11.34 4.48
CA GLU A 21 -13.06 10.93 5.49
C GLU A 21 -12.44 10.82 6.89
N ALA A 22 -11.20 10.31 6.97
CA ALA A 22 -10.46 10.20 8.22
C ALA A 22 -10.04 11.55 8.83
N GLY A 23 -10.06 12.63 8.05
CA GLY A 23 -9.69 13.97 8.52
C GLY A 23 -8.19 14.11 8.82
N ILE A 24 -7.34 13.94 7.80
CA ILE A 24 -5.88 14.10 7.94
C ILE A 24 -5.49 15.45 8.56
N LYS A 25 -4.54 15.42 9.50
CA LYS A 25 -4.00 16.63 10.13
C LYS A 25 -3.10 17.38 9.14
N PRO A 26 -3.02 18.72 9.19
CA PRO A 26 -2.14 19.50 8.30
C PRO A 26 -0.65 19.13 8.37
N ALA A 27 -0.18 18.59 9.50
CA ALA A 27 1.20 18.16 9.68
C ALA A 27 1.51 16.77 9.08
N ALA A 28 0.49 16.04 8.61
CA ALA A 28 0.67 14.71 8.05
C ALA A 28 1.46 14.75 6.74
N LYS A 29 2.45 13.86 6.61
CA LYS A 29 3.32 13.75 5.43
C LYS A 29 3.48 12.32 4.93
N TRP A 30 3.26 11.34 5.81
CA TRP A 30 3.49 9.93 5.55
C TRP A 30 2.30 9.10 6.02
N VAL A 31 2.18 7.91 5.44
CA VAL A 31 1.27 6.88 5.92
C VAL A 31 2.01 5.56 5.98
N ILE A 32 1.91 4.88 7.11
CA ILE A 32 2.43 3.52 7.29
C ILE A 32 1.30 2.55 6.93
N ALA A 33 1.49 1.79 5.87
CA ALA A 33 0.56 0.75 5.43
C ALA A 33 1.01 -0.61 5.98
N GLU A 34 0.10 -1.34 6.64
CA GLU A 34 0.43 -2.60 7.30
C GLU A 34 -0.44 -3.77 6.80
N GLY A 35 0.24 -4.87 6.52
CA GLY A 35 -0.35 -6.14 6.16
C GLY A 35 -0.63 -7.00 7.39
N ALA A 36 -1.70 -7.79 7.33
CA ALA A 36 -2.12 -8.69 8.41
C ALA A 36 -1.40 -10.06 8.38
N ASP A 37 -0.28 -10.16 7.67
CA ASP A 37 0.50 -11.40 7.61
C ASP A 37 1.35 -11.59 8.87
N GLY A 38 1.78 -12.83 9.12
CA GLY A 38 2.62 -13.15 10.28
C GLY A 38 3.98 -12.44 10.29
N GLY A 39 4.41 -11.90 9.14
CA GLY A 39 5.61 -11.07 9.02
C GLY A 39 5.41 -9.59 9.35
N SER A 40 4.15 -9.14 9.54
CA SER A 40 3.76 -7.74 9.75
C SER A 40 4.42 -6.81 8.72
N HIS A 41 4.34 -7.18 7.45
CA HIS A 41 4.95 -6.40 6.37
C HIS A 41 4.37 -4.99 6.36
N SER A 42 5.25 -3.99 6.43
CA SER A 42 4.84 -2.60 6.59
C SER A 42 5.72 -1.64 5.82
N ARG A 43 5.08 -0.65 5.18
CA ARG A 43 5.76 0.32 4.31
C ARG A 43 5.28 1.73 4.56
N SER A 44 6.23 2.66 4.65
CA SER A 44 5.99 4.09 4.67
C SER A 44 5.79 4.60 3.26
N VAL A 45 4.66 5.26 3.01
CA VAL A 45 4.33 5.85 1.71
C VAL A 45 4.10 7.34 1.89
N PRO A 46 4.70 8.21 1.04
CA PRO A 46 4.41 9.64 1.06
C PRO A 46 2.94 9.91 0.84
N LEU A 47 2.37 10.82 1.63
CA LEU A 47 0.95 11.16 1.55
C LEU A 47 0.57 11.68 0.16
N GLU A 48 1.46 12.39 -0.51
CA GLU A 48 1.24 12.90 -1.87
C GLU A 48 0.94 11.77 -2.87
N LYS A 49 1.71 10.68 -2.85
CA LYS A 49 1.47 9.51 -3.71
C LYS A 49 0.10 8.88 -3.42
N LEU A 50 -0.29 8.85 -2.15
CA LEU A 50 -1.57 8.28 -1.73
C LEU A 50 -2.78 9.11 -2.15
N LEU A 51 -2.60 10.43 -2.30
CA LEU A 51 -3.65 11.35 -2.72
C LEU A 51 -3.79 11.44 -4.25
N ASP A 52 -2.76 11.04 -4.99
CA ASP A 52 -2.71 11.06 -6.46
C ASP A 52 -3.56 9.92 -7.08
N ASP A 53 -3.04 8.69 -7.07
CA ASP A 53 -3.60 7.56 -7.84
C ASP A 53 -3.68 6.24 -7.05
N ALA A 54 -3.38 6.25 -5.75
CA ALA A 54 -3.44 5.05 -4.92
C ALA A 54 -4.87 4.56 -4.70
N ILE A 55 -5.05 3.24 -4.64
CA ILE A 55 -6.34 2.61 -4.31
C ILE A 55 -6.18 1.53 -3.23
N VAL A 56 -7.22 1.35 -2.42
CA VAL A 56 -7.47 0.08 -1.73
C VAL A 56 -8.13 -0.84 -2.75
N ALA A 57 -7.35 -1.74 -3.34
CA ALA A 57 -7.85 -2.67 -4.34
C ALA A 57 -8.65 -3.80 -3.66
N LEU A 58 -9.82 -4.10 -4.24
CA LEU A 58 -10.76 -5.14 -3.80
C LEU A 58 -11.00 -6.21 -4.87
N TYR A 59 -10.73 -5.86 -6.13
CA TYR A 59 -10.92 -6.71 -7.30
C TYR A 59 -9.67 -6.70 -8.17
N GLN A 60 -9.43 -7.83 -8.82
CA GLN A 60 -8.37 -8.04 -9.80
C GLN A 60 -8.98 -8.79 -11.00
N ASN A 61 -8.89 -8.22 -12.19
CA ASN A 61 -9.47 -8.76 -13.43
C ASN A 61 -10.98 -9.10 -13.30
N GLY A 62 -11.76 -8.18 -12.72
CA GLY A 62 -13.22 -8.32 -12.56
C GLY A 62 -13.66 -9.26 -11.43
N GLU A 63 -12.75 -10.01 -10.80
CA GLU A 63 -13.06 -10.94 -9.70
C GLU A 63 -12.55 -10.40 -8.36
N ARG A 64 -13.06 -10.92 -7.24
CA ARG A 64 -12.48 -10.64 -5.92
C ARG A 64 -11.02 -11.11 -5.86
N LEU A 65 -10.21 -10.40 -5.08
CA LEU A 65 -8.80 -10.79 -4.89
C LEU A 65 -8.68 -12.26 -4.50
N ARG A 66 -7.70 -12.95 -5.09
CA ARG A 66 -7.30 -14.28 -4.61
C ARG A 66 -6.59 -14.15 -3.26
N PRO A 67 -6.64 -15.15 -2.38
CA PRO A 67 -5.94 -15.11 -1.09
C PRO A 67 -4.46 -14.75 -1.21
N SER A 68 -3.75 -15.32 -2.19
CA SER A 68 -2.33 -15.05 -2.45
C SER A 68 -2.03 -13.62 -2.93
N GLN A 69 -3.05 -12.93 -3.47
CA GLN A 69 -3.00 -11.57 -3.98
C GLN A 69 -3.47 -10.53 -2.94
N GLY A 70 -3.77 -10.95 -1.70
CA GLY A 70 -4.08 -10.04 -0.61
C GLY A 70 -5.55 -9.93 -0.23
N TYR A 71 -6.39 -10.93 -0.52
CA TYR A 71 -7.79 -10.93 -0.08
C TYR A 71 -7.93 -10.64 1.43
N PRO A 72 -8.84 -9.77 1.90
CA PRO A 72 -9.93 -9.16 1.12
C PRO A 72 -9.55 -7.86 0.41
N MET A 73 -8.41 -7.25 0.76
CA MET A 73 -7.98 -5.96 0.22
C MET A 73 -6.46 -5.78 0.28
N ARG A 74 -5.92 -5.03 -0.68
CA ARG A 74 -4.50 -4.64 -0.71
C ARG A 74 -4.34 -3.16 -1.03
N LEU A 75 -3.21 -2.59 -0.64
CA LEU A 75 -2.76 -1.32 -1.19
C LEU A 75 -2.24 -1.54 -2.61
N LEU A 76 -2.64 -0.67 -3.52
CA LEU A 76 -2.11 -0.61 -4.88
C LEU A 76 -1.59 0.80 -5.19
N LEU A 77 -0.33 0.87 -5.63
CA LEU A 77 0.42 2.08 -5.96
C LEU A 77 0.94 1.95 -7.40
N PRO A 78 0.22 2.49 -8.39
CA PRO A 78 0.65 2.40 -9.79
C PRO A 78 2.06 2.98 -9.99
N GLY A 79 2.89 2.26 -10.75
CA GLY A 79 4.26 2.66 -11.07
C GLY A 79 5.29 2.50 -9.96
N TRP A 80 4.91 1.98 -8.79
CA TRP A 80 5.82 1.74 -7.67
C TRP A 80 6.14 0.25 -7.50
N GLU A 81 7.27 -0.04 -6.85
CA GLU A 81 7.79 -1.39 -6.63
C GLU A 81 6.76 -2.34 -5.97
N GLY A 82 6.80 -3.63 -6.29
CA GLY A 82 5.84 -4.61 -5.78
C GLY A 82 5.76 -4.71 -4.25
N ASN A 83 6.85 -4.45 -3.55
CA ASN A 83 6.93 -4.51 -2.08
C ASN A 83 6.11 -3.41 -1.36
N VAL A 84 5.90 -2.23 -1.96
CA VAL A 84 5.08 -1.15 -1.37
C VAL A 84 3.58 -1.41 -1.56
N ASN A 85 3.23 -2.34 -2.43
CA ASN A 85 1.85 -2.73 -2.69
C ASN A 85 1.38 -3.74 -1.63
N VAL A 86 1.25 -3.28 -0.38
CA VAL A 86 0.98 -4.09 0.82
C VAL A 86 -0.27 -4.97 0.66
N LYS A 87 -0.09 -6.28 0.77
CA LYS A 87 -1.18 -7.29 0.73
C LYS A 87 -1.81 -7.46 2.11
N TRP A 88 -3.06 -7.91 2.12
CA TRP A 88 -3.83 -8.16 3.36
C TRP A 88 -3.89 -6.90 4.24
N LEU A 89 -4.11 -5.75 3.60
CA LEU A 89 -4.07 -4.44 4.24
C LEU A 89 -5.13 -4.38 5.36
N HIS A 90 -4.69 -4.04 6.57
CA HIS A 90 -5.60 -3.88 7.71
C HIS A 90 -5.45 -2.54 8.44
N ARG A 91 -4.32 -1.83 8.24
CA ARG A 91 -4.06 -0.55 8.91
C ARG A 91 -3.36 0.44 7.98
N LEU A 92 -3.78 1.70 8.11
CA LEU A 92 -3.13 2.87 7.52
C LEU A 92 -2.93 3.88 8.65
N GLU A 93 -1.70 4.10 9.07
CA GLU A 93 -1.36 5.06 10.12
C GLU A 93 -0.78 6.33 9.52
N VAL A 94 -1.51 7.44 9.67
CA VAL A 94 -1.10 8.75 9.19
C VAL A 94 -0.14 9.40 10.19
N CYS A 95 1.05 9.79 9.73
CA CYS A 95 2.14 10.32 10.54
C CYS A 95 2.89 11.45 9.82
N ASP A 96 3.82 12.10 10.54
CA ASP A 96 4.64 13.22 10.04
C ASP A 96 6.02 12.79 9.53
N ALA A 97 6.44 11.55 9.80
CA ALA A 97 7.71 10.96 9.39
C ALA A 97 7.55 9.48 8.98
N PRO A 98 8.45 8.92 8.15
CA PRO A 98 8.44 7.48 7.85
C PRO A 98 8.84 6.66 9.08
N ALA A 99 8.42 5.39 9.10
CA ALA A 99 8.66 4.48 10.23
C ALA A 99 10.06 3.85 10.24
N TYR A 100 10.78 3.88 9.12
CA TYR A 100 12.07 3.20 8.97
C TYR A 100 11.99 1.71 9.30
N THR A 101 10.93 1.05 8.83
CA THR A 101 10.67 -0.39 9.11
C THR A 101 11.81 -1.29 8.60
N LYS A 102 11.84 -2.54 9.07
CA LYS A 102 12.80 -3.56 8.58
C LYS A 102 12.78 -3.67 7.05
N ASP A 103 11.59 -3.50 6.45
CA ASP A 103 11.37 -3.72 5.04
C ASP A 103 11.99 -2.57 4.23
N GLU A 104 11.86 -1.33 4.68
CA GLU A 104 12.38 -0.15 3.95
C GLU A 104 13.80 0.29 4.34
N SER A 105 14.32 -0.13 5.49
CA SER A 105 15.66 0.24 5.96
C SER A 105 16.74 -0.84 5.74
N GLY A 106 16.32 -2.10 5.51
CA GLY A 106 17.25 -3.23 5.45
C GLY A 106 17.13 -4.08 4.19
N LEU A 107 15.91 -4.35 3.72
CA LEU A 107 15.66 -5.32 2.64
C LEU A 107 15.56 -4.67 1.25
N TYR A 108 15.07 -3.43 1.17
CA TYR A 108 14.80 -2.73 -0.08
C TYR A 108 15.47 -1.36 -0.17
N SER A 109 16.61 -1.21 0.51
CA SER A 109 17.50 -0.06 0.34
C SER A 109 18.58 -0.44 -0.66
N GLU A 110 18.75 0.36 -1.72
CA GLU A 110 19.94 0.27 -2.55
C GLU A 110 21.10 0.86 -1.74
N VAL A 111 22.04 0.01 -1.33
CA VAL A 111 23.32 0.43 -0.73
C VAL A 111 24.34 0.64 -1.84
#